data_AF-A0A067R0C1-F1
#
_entry.id   AF-A0A067R0C1-F1
#
_cell.length_a   1.000
_cell.length_b   1.000
_cell.length_c   1.000
_cell.angle_alpha   90.00
_cell.angle_beta   90.00
_cell.angle_gamma   90.00
#
_symmetry.space_group_name_H-M   'P 1'
#
loop_
_entity.id
_entity.type
_entity.pdbx_description
1 polymer ?
#
loop_
_entity_poly.entity_id
_entity_poly.type
_entity_poly.pdbx_seq_one_letter_code
_entity_poly.pdbx_strand_id
1 'polypeptide(L)' 'QNFREQRIDGSSLPLLTEDHLTVTMGMKLGPALKLRATLSRRLGHCAICLHCVHCHNTP' A
#
# COMPACT_ATOMS: atom_id res chain seq x y z
N GLN A 1 6.38 -7.19 -13.49
CA GLN A 1 6.30 -8.66 -13.63
C GLN A 1 5.82 -9.28 -12.31
N ASN A 2 6.48 -8.97 -11.19
CA ASN A 2 6.22 -9.54 -9.85
C ASN A 2 4.75 -9.63 -9.42
N PHE A 3 3.94 -8.57 -9.57
CA PHE A 3 2.53 -8.61 -9.19
C PHE A 3 1.75 -9.69 -9.95
N ARG A 4 2.01 -9.85 -11.25
CA ARG A 4 1.39 -10.91 -12.06
C ARG A 4 1.87 -12.30 -11.68
N GLU A 5 3.17 -12.45 -11.41
CA GLU A 5 3.77 -13.74 -11.03
C GLU A 5 3.25 -14.22 -9.67
N GLN A 6 3.10 -13.30 -8.72
CA GLN A 6 2.53 -13.55 -7.39
C GLN A 6 1.00 -13.52 -7.37
N ARG A 7 0.35 -13.36 -8.53
CA ARG A 7 -1.11 -13.26 -8.69
C ARG A 7 -1.77 -12.21 -7.79
N ILE A 8 -1.08 -11.09 -7.58
CA ILE A 8 -1.56 -9.94 -6.82
C ILE A 8 -2.54 -9.15 -7.68
N ASP A 9 -3.79 -9.11 -7.26
CA ASP A 9 -4.85 -8.26 -7.80
C ASP A 9 -5.17 -7.07 -6.87
N GLY A 10 -6.13 -6.22 -7.28
CA GLY A 10 -6.49 -5.01 -6.55
C GLY A 10 -7.01 -5.25 -5.12
N SER A 11 -7.66 -6.38 -4.87
CA SER A 11 -8.22 -6.73 -3.56
C SER A 11 -7.17 -7.19 -2.56
N SER A 12 -6.03 -7.71 -3.03
CA SER A 12 -4.90 -8.13 -2.19
C SER A 12 -3.90 -7.02 -1.90
N LEU A 13 -3.90 -5.93 -2.69
CA LEU A 13 -3.05 -4.75 -2.45
C LEU A 13 -3.07 -4.20 -1.01
N PRO A 14 -4.24 -4.06 -0.33
CA PRO A 14 -4.28 -3.54 1.04
C PRO A 14 -3.61 -4.46 2.07
N LEU A 15 -3.45 -5.75 1.73
CA LEU A 15 -2.86 -6.78 2.60
C LEU A 15 -1.33 -6.82 2.50
N LEU A 16 -0.75 -6.07 1.56
CA LEU A 16 0.69 -6.07 1.36
C LEU A 16 1.39 -5.27 2.46
N THR A 17 2.17 -6.00 3.25
CA THR A 17 3.11 -5.44 4.22
C THR A 17 4.37 -4.98 3.52
N GLU A 18 5.21 -4.21 4.21
CA GLU A 18 6.53 -3.85 3.69
C GLU A 18 7.37 -5.08 3.34
N ASP A 19 7.37 -6.09 4.21
CA ASP A 19 8.13 -7.33 4.04
C ASP A 19 7.76 -8.07 2.75
N HIS A 20 6.46 -8.20 2.45
CA HIS A 20 6.01 -8.79 1.17
C HIS A 20 6.57 -8.04 -0.04
N LEU A 21 6.68 -6.71 0.04
CA LEU A 21 7.22 -5.89 -1.05
C LEU A 21 8.74 -6.03 -1.16
N THR A 22 9.47 -5.99 -0.05
CA THR A 22 10.94 -5.93 -0.05
C THR A 22 11.61 -7.28 -0.07
N VAL A 23 11.11 -8.25 0.69
CA VAL A 23 11.69 -9.59 0.82
C VAL A 23 11.13 -10.51 -0.26
N THR A 24 9.81 -10.65 -0.34
CA THR A 24 9.18 -11.60 -1.29
C THR A 24 9.25 -11.08 -2.74
N MET A 25 9.01 -9.79 -2.95
CA MET A 25 8.99 -9.17 -4.28
C MET A 25 10.25 -8.37 -4.62
N GLY A 26 11.29 -8.39 -3.77
CA GLY A 26 12.59 -7.78 -4.08
C GLY A 26 12.54 -6.27 -4.36
N MET A 27 11.49 -5.55 -3.94
CA MET A 27 11.42 -4.11 -4.11
C MET A 27 12.42 -3.43 -3.17
N LYS A 28 13.04 -2.35 -3.65
CA LYS A 28 13.80 -1.46 -2.77
C LYS A 28 12.83 -0.80 -1.77
N LEU A 29 13.34 -0.51 -0.57
CA LEU A 29 12.56 0.09 0.53
C LEU A 29 11.81 1.36 0.10
N GLY A 30 12.46 2.28 -0.61
CA GLY A 30 11.83 3.52 -1.07
C GLY A 30 10.56 3.30 -1.92
N PRO A 31 10.65 2.57 -3.05
CA PRO A 31 9.48 2.17 -3.84
C PRO A 31 8.40 1.42 -3.05
N ALA A 32 8.78 0.53 -2.13
CA ALA A 32 7.84 -0.21 -1.29
C ALA A 32 7.02 0.74 -0.39
N LEU A 33 7.70 1.65 0.31
CA LEU A 33 7.05 2.66 1.15
C LEU A 33 6.16 3.60 0.33
N LYS A 34 6.61 4.03 -0.85
CA LYS A 34 5.82 4.89 -1.75
C LYS A 34 4.52 4.21 -2.21
N LEU A 35 4.58 2.92 -2.53
CA LEU A 35 3.38 2.14 -2.88
C LEU A 35 2.41 2.08 -1.72
N ARG A 36 2.87 1.70 -0.52
CA ARG A 36 2.03 1.61 0.68
C ARG A 36 1.35 2.95 1.00
N ALA A 37 2.10 4.06 0.97
CA ALA A 37 1.55 5.39 1.18
C ALA A 37 0.49 5.78 0.12
N THR A 38 0.69 5.35 -1.12
CA THR A 38 -0.27 5.59 -2.22
C THR A 38 -1.56 4.78 -2.04
N LEU A 39 -1.44 3.51 -1.62
CA LEU A 39 -2.59 2.65 -1.32
C LEU A 39 -3.37 3.20 -0.13
N SER A 40 -2.68 3.55 0.95
CA SER A 40 -3.25 4.24 2.11
C SER A 40 -4.09 5.44 1.73
N ARG A 41 -3.56 6.35 0.89
CA ARG A 41 -4.30 7.52 0.42
C ARG A 41 -5.52 7.16 -0.44
N ARG A 42 -5.41 6.18 -1.33
CA ARG A 42 -6.49 5.76 -2.24
C ARG A 42 -7.62 5.01 -1.53
N LEU A 43 -7.29 4.26 -0.49
CA LEU A 43 -8.22 3.41 0.24
C LEU A 43 -8.84 4.12 1.45
N GLY A 44 -8.45 5.37 1.73
CA GLY A 44 -8.92 6.08 2.93
C GLY A 44 -8.26 5.59 4.23
N HIS A 45 -7.15 4.85 4.14
CA HIS A 45 -6.42 4.33 5.29
C HIS A 45 -5.26 5.26 5.62
N CYS A 46 -5.47 6.18 6.56
CA CYS A 46 -4.43 7.05 7.08
C CYS A 46 -3.47 6.28 7.99
N ALA A 47 -2.18 6.19 7.61
CA ALA A 47 -1.16 5.53 8.46
C ALA A 47 -0.82 6.31 9.74
N ILE A 48 -1.14 7.61 9.78
CA ILE A 48 -0.82 8.54 10.88
C ILE A 48 -2.03 8.73 11.81
N CYS A 49 -3.24 8.45 11.32
CA CYS A 49 -4.47 8.71 12.04
C CYS A 49 -5.36 7.47 12.02
N LEU A 50 -5.37 6.72 13.12
CA LEU A 50 -6.14 5.47 13.27
C LEU A 50 -7.67 5.68 13.29
N HIS A 51 -8.14 6.92 13.13
CA HIS A 51 -9.55 7.27 12.91
C HIS A 51 -9.67 8.72 12.44
N CYS A 52 -10.28 8.94 11.28
CA CYS A 52 -11.51 9.73 11.11
C CYS A 52 -11.68 10.19 9.65
N VAL A 53 -12.94 10.25 9.21
CA VAL A 53 -13.45 10.83 7.95
C VAL A 53 -12.98 12.27 7.67
N HIS A 54 -12.41 12.95 8.67
CA HIS A 54 -11.92 14.33 8.57
C HIS A 54 -10.68 14.52 7.68
N CYS A 55 -9.81 13.53 7.50
CA CYS A 55 -8.56 13.73 6.75
C CYS A 55 -8.68 13.48 5.24
N HIS A 56 -9.84 13.02 4.75
CA HIS A 56 -10.06 12.72 3.34
C HIS A 56 -10.96 13.71 2.61
N ASN A 57 -11.27 14.87 3.22
CA ASN A 57 -12.01 15.93 2.54
C ASN A 57 -11.03 16.95 1.94
N THR A 58 -10.51 16.64 0.75
CA THR A 58 -10.07 17.67 -0.19
C THR A 58 -11.11 17.71 -1.32
N PRO A 59 -11.54 18.90 -1.77
CA PRO A 59 -12.63 19.08 -2.74
C PRO A 59 -12.38 18.38 -4.09
#